data_AF-A0AAX4IXD1-F1
#
_entry.id   AF-A0AAX4IXD1-F1
#
_cell.length_a   1.000
_cell.length_b   1.000
_cell.length_c   1.000
_cell.angle_alpha   90.00
_cell.angle_beta   90.00
_cell.angle_gamma   90.00
#
_symmetry.space_group_name_H-M   'P 1'
#
loop_
_entity.id
_entity.type
_entity.pdbx_description
1 polymer ?
#
loop_
_entity_poly.entity_id
_entity_poly.type
_entity_poly.pdbx_seq_one_letter_code
_entity_poly.pdbx_strand_id
1 'polypeptide(L)'
;MLAPALNVQAIRGQELVVHEHVDSLVRQIGLEMNDKPSVEMRQWIDWHTWDLASDVAYNLKCNQVKDNKSSGALHPLNETELGFLTMYVEKDELFFSMFVRVGLWATTQQVALTFPTGIRVQRQTTTVQTCHIAMTRSERWFEDARSICPGRFLPNDHQPYDTRSDRDARGSFAPFSLGPRGYPCTNSAMRRLRIVIAQMVWSFDMKLTNKDQIDWERDAYLYGIWEHVGLWVKTILRPGLGKTLLA
;
A
#
# COMPACT_ATOMS: atom_id res chain seq x y z
N MET A 1 8.71 -22.25 -9.76
CA MET A 1 10.04 -21.71 -10.10
C MET A 1 10.42 -20.46 -9.29
N LEU A 2 9.50 -19.55 -8.92
CA LEU A 2 9.86 -18.32 -8.17
C LEU A 2 9.89 -18.45 -6.63
N ALA A 3 9.25 -19.47 -6.04
CA ALA A 3 9.11 -19.56 -4.57
C ALA A 3 10.43 -19.56 -3.76
N PRO A 4 11.54 -20.20 -4.20
CA PRO A 4 12.80 -20.14 -3.48
C PRO A 4 13.42 -18.73 -3.40
N ALA A 5 13.23 -17.90 -4.43
CA ALA A 5 13.71 -16.53 -4.47
C ALA A 5 12.92 -15.57 -3.55
N LEU A 6 11.76 -16.01 -3.05
CA LEU A 6 10.87 -15.24 -2.17
C LEU A 6 10.91 -15.74 -0.72
N ASN A 7 11.91 -16.57 -0.36
CA ASN A 7 12.08 -17.04 1.00
C ASN A 7 12.64 -15.93 1.92
N VAL A 8 12.51 -16.10 3.24
CA VAL A 8 12.91 -15.08 4.23
C VAL A 8 14.41 -14.72 4.14
N GLN A 9 15.28 -15.69 3.83
CA GLN A 9 16.72 -15.44 3.72
C GLN A 9 17.06 -14.63 2.47
N ALA A 10 16.46 -14.95 1.32
CA ALA A 10 16.61 -14.20 0.08
C ALA A 10 16.10 -12.75 0.25
N ILE A 11 14.97 -12.56 0.94
CA ILE A 11 14.44 -11.23 1.25
C ILE A 11 15.39 -10.44 2.17
N ARG A 12 16.02 -11.09 3.15
CA ARG A 12 17.03 -10.44 4.01
C ARG A 12 18.26 -10.00 3.22
N GLY A 13 18.69 -10.77 2.23
CA GLY A 13 19.79 -10.39 1.33
C GLY A 13 19.52 -9.10 0.53
N GLN A 14 18.24 -8.73 0.35
CA GLN A 14 17.82 -7.53 -0.38
C GLN A 14 17.66 -6.30 0.53
N GLU A 15 17.88 -6.43 1.84
CA GLU A 15 17.61 -5.36 2.81
C GLU A 15 18.44 -4.11 2.56
N LEU A 16 19.72 -4.26 2.21
CA LEU A 16 20.60 -3.14 1.85
C LEU A 16 20.07 -2.36 0.65
N VAL A 17 19.66 -3.07 -0.40
CA VAL A 17 19.09 -2.47 -1.61
C VAL A 17 17.80 -1.70 -1.27
N VAL A 18 16.94 -2.26 -0.42
CA VAL A 18 15.73 -1.56 0.04
C VAL A 18 16.11 -0.26 0.74
N HIS A 19 17.05 -0.28 1.68
CA HIS A 19 17.49 0.94 2.37
C HIS A 19 18.07 1.98 1.41
N GLU A 20 18.91 1.59 0.45
CA GLU A 20 19.47 2.52 -0.55
C GLU A 20 18.36 3.25 -1.34
N HIS A 21 17.32 2.54 -1.76
CA HIS A 21 16.20 3.14 -2.49
C HIS A 21 15.34 4.05 -1.62
N VAL A 22 15.13 3.69 -0.35
CA VAL A 22 14.29 4.49 0.56
C VAL A 22 15.06 5.74 1.02
N ASP A 23 16.37 5.63 1.28
CA ASP A 23 17.22 6.78 1.58
C ASP A 23 17.29 7.74 0.38
N SER A 24 17.36 7.20 -0.85
CA SER A 24 17.26 8.01 -2.07
C SER A 24 15.92 8.72 -2.19
N LEU A 25 14.81 8.06 -1.85
CA LEU A 25 13.47 8.67 -1.83
C LEU A 25 13.38 9.83 -0.85
N VAL A 26 13.80 9.60 0.40
CA VAL A 26 13.79 10.62 1.46
C VAL A 26 14.66 11.81 1.07
N ARG A 27 15.87 11.57 0.55
CA ARG A 27 16.78 12.63 0.12
C ARG A 27 16.13 13.50 -0.96
N GLN A 28 15.57 12.89 -2.00
CA GLN A 28 15.04 13.61 -3.14
C GLN A 28 13.77 14.39 -2.80
N ILE A 29 12.86 13.82 -2.00
CA ILE A 29 11.70 14.56 -1.46
C ILE A 29 12.15 15.78 -0.65
N GLY A 30 13.18 15.61 0.19
CA GLY A 30 13.72 16.70 1.00
C GLY A 30 14.35 17.82 0.17
N LEU A 31 15.04 17.49 -0.94
CA LEU A 31 15.59 18.47 -1.87
C LEU A 31 14.48 19.23 -2.61
N GLU A 32 13.49 18.50 -3.13
CA GLU A 32 12.40 19.09 -3.92
C GLU A 32 11.55 20.08 -3.11
N MET A 33 11.42 19.83 -1.81
CA MET A 33 10.66 20.67 -0.89
C MET A 33 11.37 21.95 -0.46
N ASN A 34 12.66 22.12 -0.81
CA ASN A 34 13.32 23.43 -0.70
C ASN A 34 12.79 24.41 -1.76
N ASP A 35 12.43 23.90 -2.93
CA ASP A 35 12.00 24.72 -4.07
C ASP A 35 10.46 24.77 -4.20
N LYS A 36 9.75 23.73 -3.76
CA LYS A 36 8.30 23.59 -3.93
C LYS A 36 7.55 23.61 -2.58
N PRO A 37 6.36 24.23 -2.51
CA PRO A 37 5.55 24.28 -1.28
C PRO A 37 4.88 22.95 -0.91
N SER A 38 4.73 22.04 -1.89
CA SER A 38 4.20 20.69 -1.74
C SER A 38 4.65 19.81 -2.90
N VAL A 39 4.75 18.51 -2.67
CA VAL A 39 5.04 17.51 -3.70
C VAL A 39 3.84 16.58 -3.89
N GLU A 40 3.68 16.07 -5.11
CA GLU A 40 2.73 15.00 -5.37
C GLU A 40 3.32 13.67 -4.87
N MET A 41 2.98 13.30 -3.64
CA MET A 41 3.57 12.16 -2.96
C MET A 41 3.29 10.84 -3.67
N ARG A 42 2.17 10.73 -4.38
CA ARG A 42 1.83 9.54 -5.17
C ARG A 42 2.92 9.22 -6.20
N GLN A 43 3.30 10.22 -6.99
CA GLN A 43 4.34 10.09 -8.01
C GLN A 43 5.68 9.63 -7.42
N TRP A 44 6.08 10.19 -6.29
CA TRP A 44 7.31 9.80 -5.60
C TRP A 44 7.30 8.34 -5.12
N ILE A 45 6.16 7.88 -4.58
CA ILE A 45 5.98 6.49 -4.17
C ILE A 45 5.97 5.54 -5.37
N ASP A 46 5.40 5.94 -6.51
CA ASP A 46 5.37 5.13 -7.73
C ASP A 46 6.77 4.99 -8.34
N TRP A 47 7.52 6.09 -8.45
CA TRP A 47 8.92 6.04 -8.86
C TRP A 47 9.76 5.15 -7.95
N HIS A 48 9.60 5.27 -6.63
CA HIS A 48 10.32 4.42 -5.68
C HIS A 48 9.93 2.95 -5.82
N THR A 49 8.65 2.65 -5.99
CA THR A 49 8.14 1.29 -6.13
C THR A 49 8.71 0.64 -7.38
N TRP A 50 8.70 1.35 -8.51
CA TRP A 50 9.29 0.87 -9.75
C TRP A 50 10.79 0.69 -9.66
N ASP A 51 11.51 1.69 -9.16
CA ASP A 51 12.97 1.63 -9.03
C ASP A 51 13.40 0.44 -8.16
N LEU A 52 12.67 0.18 -7.06
CA LEU A 52 12.94 -0.96 -6.19
C LEU A 52 12.52 -2.29 -6.83
N ALA A 53 11.37 -2.35 -7.48
CA ALA A 53 10.85 -3.57 -8.08
C ALA A 53 11.71 -4.02 -9.27
N SER A 54 12.10 -3.10 -10.15
CA SER A 54 12.93 -3.40 -11.32
C SER A 54 14.34 -3.82 -10.94
N ASP A 55 14.91 -3.19 -9.92
CA ASP A 55 16.23 -3.53 -9.40
C ASP A 55 16.23 -4.90 -8.73
N VAL A 56 15.23 -5.19 -7.90
CA VAL A 56 15.15 -6.50 -7.24
C VAL A 56 14.78 -7.63 -8.21
N ALA A 57 13.87 -7.40 -9.15
CA ALA A 57 13.38 -8.45 -10.04
C ALA A 57 14.31 -8.72 -11.23
N TYR A 58 14.91 -7.66 -11.78
CA TYR A 58 15.64 -7.70 -13.05
C TYR A 58 17.05 -7.09 -12.97
N ASN A 59 17.49 -6.63 -11.80
CA ASN A 59 18.75 -5.90 -11.63
C ASN A 59 18.83 -4.68 -12.58
N LEU A 60 17.67 -4.05 -12.83
CA LEU A 60 17.52 -2.90 -13.72
C LEU A 60 17.40 -1.63 -12.88
N LYS A 61 18.31 -0.67 -13.05
CA LYS A 61 18.26 0.63 -12.38
C LYS A 61 17.48 1.62 -13.23
N CYS A 62 16.22 1.89 -12.85
CA CYS A 62 15.38 2.87 -13.54
C CYS A 62 15.69 4.32 -13.12
N ASN A 63 16.22 4.53 -11.91
CA ASN A 63 16.66 5.83 -11.34
C ASN A 63 15.62 6.96 -11.40
N GLN A 64 14.33 6.65 -11.43
CA GLN A 64 13.27 7.64 -11.58
C GLN A 64 13.21 8.60 -10.39
N VAL A 65 13.43 8.09 -9.18
CA VAL A 65 13.50 8.92 -7.96
C VAL A 65 14.70 9.87 -8.03
N LYS A 66 15.84 9.40 -8.51
CA LYS A 66 17.08 10.20 -8.59
C LYS A 66 17.01 11.28 -9.66
N ASP A 67 16.40 10.95 -10.80
CA ASP A 67 16.32 11.81 -11.96
C ASP A 67 15.08 12.72 -11.94
N ASN A 68 14.18 12.53 -10.97
CA ASN A 68 12.91 13.25 -10.82
C ASN A 68 12.08 13.20 -12.12
N LYS A 69 12.09 12.05 -12.79
CA LYS A 69 11.46 11.84 -14.10
C LYS A 69 10.95 10.41 -14.26
N SER A 70 9.73 10.29 -14.77
CA SER A 70 9.21 9.01 -15.24
C SER A 70 9.97 8.56 -16.50
N SER A 71 10.41 7.31 -16.51
CA SER A 71 10.97 6.72 -17.73
C SER A 71 9.85 6.47 -18.77
N GLY A 72 10.07 6.88 -20.03
CA GLY A 72 9.03 6.79 -21.07
C GLY A 72 8.56 5.35 -21.36
N ALA A 73 9.37 4.35 -21.06
CA ALA A 73 9.03 2.94 -21.23
C ALA A 73 7.94 2.43 -20.25
N LEU A 74 7.71 3.15 -19.14
CA LEU A 74 6.82 2.72 -18.05
C LEU A 74 5.56 3.58 -17.92
N HIS A 75 5.37 4.63 -18.73
CA HIS A 75 4.16 5.46 -18.71
C HIS A 75 2.85 4.64 -18.83
N PRO A 76 2.76 3.61 -19.70
CA PRO A 76 1.56 2.76 -19.76
C PRO A 76 1.39 1.85 -18.54
N LEU A 77 2.48 1.58 -17.82
CA LEU A 77 2.48 0.73 -16.63
C LEU A 77 2.16 1.51 -15.36
N ASN A 78 2.54 2.80 -15.27
CA ASN A 78 2.11 3.72 -14.20
C ASN A 78 0.57 3.82 -14.12
N GLU A 79 -0.12 3.81 -15.26
CA GLU A 79 -1.59 3.81 -15.31
C GLU A 79 -2.21 2.47 -14.88
N THR A 80 -1.44 1.38 -14.89
CA THR A 80 -1.88 0.03 -14.50
C THR A 80 -1.42 -0.40 -13.11
N GLU A 81 -0.72 0.48 -12.38
CA GLU A 81 -0.13 0.11 -11.09
C GLU A 81 -1.18 -0.17 -10.02
N LEU A 82 -1.06 -1.38 -9.48
CA LEU A 82 -1.52 -1.76 -8.16
C LEU A 82 -0.75 -0.93 -7.12
N GLY A 83 -1.19 0.31 -6.87
CA GLY A 83 -0.60 1.17 -5.85
C GLY A 83 -0.45 0.42 -4.53
N PHE A 84 0.79 0.05 -4.17
CA PHE A 84 1.07 -0.76 -2.99
C PHE A 84 1.08 0.06 -1.70
N LEU A 85 1.09 1.39 -1.79
CA LEU A 85 1.02 2.29 -0.64
C LEU A 85 0.12 3.48 -0.98
N THR A 86 -1.04 3.53 -0.35
CA THR A 86 -1.96 4.67 -0.44
C THR A 86 -1.86 5.47 0.85
N MET A 87 -1.59 6.76 0.70
CA MET A 87 -1.73 7.72 1.79
C MET A 87 -3.12 8.30 1.74
N TYR A 88 -3.80 8.30 2.87
CA TYR A 88 -5.16 8.83 2.99
C TYR A 88 -5.30 9.58 4.30
N VAL A 89 -6.28 10.46 4.36
CA VAL A 89 -6.52 11.28 5.53
C VAL A 89 -7.85 10.88 6.15
N GLU A 90 -7.84 10.62 7.44
CA GLU A 90 -9.03 10.45 8.25
C GLU A 90 -8.87 11.28 9.52
N LYS A 91 -9.91 12.03 9.91
CA LYS A 91 -9.89 12.89 11.12
C LYS A 91 -8.64 13.80 11.24
N ASP A 92 -8.23 14.39 10.12
CA ASP A 92 -7.07 15.30 10.02
C ASP A 92 -5.68 14.66 10.20
N GLU A 93 -5.61 13.34 10.34
CA GLU A 93 -4.36 12.59 10.43
C GLU A 93 -4.05 11.88 9.11
N LEU A 94 -2.76 11.90 8.74
CA LEU A 94 -2.26 11.23 7.55
C LEU A 94 -1.94 9.77 7.89
N PHE A 95 -2.69 8.86 7.29
CA PHE A 95 -2.51 7.44 7.45
C PHE A 95 -1.86 6.83 6.21
N PHE A 96 -0.94 5.91 6.46
CA PHE A 96 -0.38 5.02 5.44
C PHE A 96 -1.16 3.71 5.49
N SER A 97 -1.88 3.39 4.42
CA SER A 97 -2.44 2.05 4.25
C SER A 97 -1.84 1.41 3.02
N MET A 98 -1.39 0.17 3.18
CA MET A 98 -0.98 -0.65 2.06
C MET A 98 -2.14 -0.97 1.11
N PHE A 99 -3.38 -0.81 1.60
CA PHE A 99 -4.60 -1.11 0.88
C PHE A 99 -5.72 -0.25 1.41
N VAL A 100 -5.90 0.94 0.82
CA VAL A 100 -7.27 1.44 0.74
C VAL A 100 -7.96 0.54 -0.29
N ARG A 101 -8.70 -0.45 0.19
CA ARG A 101 -9.86 -1.01 -0.53
C ARG A 101 -9.58 -1.68 -1.89
N VAL A 102 -8.46 -2.38 -2.08
CA VAL A 102 -8.23 -3.12 -3.33
C VAL A 102 -8.71 -4.57 -3.20
N GLY A 103 -9.69 -4.94 -4.02
CA GLY A 103 -9.91 -6.32 -4.42
C GLY A 103 -9.16 -6.55 -5.72
N LEU A 104 -8.09 -7.35 -5.70
CA LEU A 104 -7.51 -7.86 -6.94
C LEU A 104 -8.54 -8.83 -7.55
N TRP A 105 -9.05 -8.51 -8.73
CA TRP A 105 -10.05 -9.29 -9.44
C TRP A 105 -9.44 -10.61 -9.91
N ALA A 106 -9.54 -11.64 -9.08
CA ALA A 106 -9.37 -13.01 -9.54
C ALA A 106 -10.77 -13.59 -9.82
N THR A 107 -11.19 -13.51 -11.08
CA THR A 107 -12.30 -14.35 -11.57
C THR A 107 -11.90 -15.80 -11.33
N THR A 108 -12.49 -16.43 -10.32
CA THR A 108 -12.26 -17.85 -10.09
C THR A 108 -13.30 -18.58 -10.93
N GLN A 109 -12.90 -19.03 -12.13
CA GLN A 109 -13.82 -19.68 -13.07
C GLN A 109 -14.41 -20.99 -12.55
N GLN A 110 -13.92 -21.54 -11.43
CA GLN A 110 -14.42 -22.80 -10.88
C GLN A 110 -14.33 -22.80 -9.36
N VAL A 111 -15.44 -22.51 -8.67
CA VAL A 111 -15.61 -22.84 -7.26
C VAL A 111 -16.88 -23.65 -7.11
N ALA A 112 -16.75 -24.94 -6.78
CA ALA A 112 -17.80 -25.63 -6.06
C ALA A 112 -17.55 -25.35 -4.58
N LEU A 113 -18.47 -24.66 -3.92
CA LEU A 113 -18.68 -24.72 -2.48
C LEU A 113 -20.02 -24.08 -2.18
N THR A 114 -20.89 -24.81 -1.49
CA THR A 114 -22.10 -24.25 -0.88
C THR A 114 -21.64 -23.17 0.09
N PHE A 115 -21.91 -21.90 -0.21
CA PHE A 115 -21.69 -20.84 0.76
C PHE A 115 -22.57 -21.12 1.99
N PRO A 116 -22.15 -20.76 3.21
CA PRO A 116 -22.98 -20.89 4.42
C PRO A 116 -24.33 -20.18 4.32
N THR A 117 -24.54 -19.36 3.29
CA THR A 117 -25.79 -18.69 2.94
C THR A 117 -26.83 -19.61 2.26
N GLY A 118 -26.53 -20.88 2.04
CA GLY A 118 -27.47 -21.85 1.42
C GLY A 118 -27.64 -21.69 -0.09
N ILE A 119 -26.89 -20.79 -0.73
CA ILE A 119 -26.96 -20.54 -2.17
C ILE A 119 -26.18 -21.64 -2.92
N ARG A 120 -26.89 -22.40 -3.77
CA ARG A 120 -26.28 -23.34 -4.71
C ARG A 120 -25.90 -22.61 -5.99
N VAL A 121 -24.61 -22.54 -6.28
CA VAL A 121 -24.07 -21.92 -7.50
C VAL A 121 -23.90 -22.99 -8.59
N GLN A 122 -24.46 -22.76 -9.78
CA GLN A 122 -24.28 -23.66 -10.93
C GLN A 122 -22.89 -23.47 -11.55
N ARG A 123 -22.12 -24.56 -11.65
CA ARG A 123 -20.69 -24.57 -12.02
C ARG A 123 -20.33 -23.94 -13.37
N GLN A 124 -21.24 -23.96 -14.35
CA GLN A 124 -20.89 -23.67 -15.75
C GLN A 124 -21.35 -22.30 -16.25
N THR A 125 -22.28 -21.65 -15.54
CA THR A 125 -22.90 -20.39 -16.00
C THR A 125 -22.69 -19.24 -15.03
N THR A 126 -22.27 -19.52 -13.79
CA THR A 126 -22.18 -18.49 -12.75
C THR A 126 -20.73 -18.17 -12.43
N THR A 127 -20.37 -16.90 -12.59
CA THR A 127 -19.09 -16.37 -12.12
C THR A 127 -19.24 -15.85 -10.70
N VAL A 128 -18.35 -16.28 -9.81
CA VAL A 128 -18.30 -15.80 -8.42
C VAL A 128 -17.08 -14.92 -8.24
N GLN A 129 -17.28 -13.82 -7.51
CA GLN A 129 -16.24 -12.84 -7.22
C GLN A 129 -16.24 -12.52 -5.73
N THR A 130 -15.05 -12.27 -5.19
CA THR A 130 -14.87 -11.81 -3.82
C THR A 130 -14.60 -10.32 -3.80
N CYS A 131 -15.35 -9.59 -2.98
CA CYS A 131 -15.22 -8.15 -2.84
C CYS A 131 -14.60 -7.82 -1.47
N HIS A 132 -13.28 -7.62 -1.43
CA HIS A 132 -12.56 -7.36 -0.17
C HIS A 132 -13.05 -6.08 0.52
N ILE A 133 -13.29 -5.01 -0.24
CA ILE A 133 -13.83 -3.74 0.27
C ILE A 133 -15.19 -3.93 0.97
N ALA A 134 -16.11 -4.72 0.41
CA ALA A 134 -17.41 -4.93 1.03
C ALA A 134 -17.31 -5.72 2.34
N MET A 135 -16.40 -6.70 2.40
CA MET A 135 -16.17 -7.49 3.59
C MET A 135 -15.58 -6.66 4.72
N THR A 136 -14.53 -5.86 4.46
CA THR A 136 -13.83 -5.08 5.49
C THR A 136 -14.63 -3.91 6.02
N ARG A 137 -15.74 -3.55 5.34
CA ARG A 137 -16.63 -2.43 5.70
C ARG A 137 -18.00 -2.85 6.19
N SER A 138 -18.18 -4.15 6.39
CA SER A 138 -19.40 -4.67 6.94
C SER A 138 -19.30 -4.71 8.47
N GLU A 139 -20.20 -3.97 9.13
CA GLU A 139 -20.36 -4.00 10.60
C GLU A 139 -20.71 -5.39 11.14
N ARG A 140 -21.13 -6.30 10.25
CA ARG A 140 -21.31 -7.72 10.58
C ARG A 140 -20.01 -8.41 10.99
N TRP A 141 -18.88 -7.97 10.45
CA TRP A 141 -17.58 -8.65 10.59
C TRP A 141 -16.50 -7.79 11.25
N PHE A 142 -16.66 -6.47 11.23
CA PHE A 142 -15.72 -5.51 11.80
C PHE A 142 -16.48 -4.44 12.57
N GLU A 143 -16.17 -4.27 13.85
CA GLU A 143 -16.71 -3.18 14.67
C GLU A 143 -16.15 -1.85 14.15
N ASP A 144 -16.98 -0.81 14.05
CA ASP A 144 -16.59 0.50 13.49
C ASP A 144 -15.84 0.36 12.14
N ALA A 145 -16.39 -0.47 11.24
CA ALA A 145 -15.75 -0.93 10.00
C ALA A 145 -15.34 0.19 9.03
N ARG A 146 -15.90 1.39 9.21
CA ARG A 146 -15.64 2.57 8.38
C ARG A 146 -14.57 3.49 8.96
N SER A 147 -14.22 3.33 10.24
CA SER A 147 -13.18 4.13 10.88
C SER A 147 -11.84 3.39 10.91
N ILE A 148 -10.76 4.16 10.91
CA ILE A 148 -9.42 3.64 11.19
C ILE A 148 -9.27 3.35 12.67
N CYS A 149 -8.93 2.10 12.98
CA CYS A 149 -8.61 1.66 14.32
C CYS A 149 -7.24 0.97 14.30
N PRO A 150 -6.13 1.69 14.57
CA PRO A 150 -4.79 1.09 14.55
C PRO A 150 -4.64 -0.04 15.59
N GLY A 151 -5.35 0.08 16.71
CA GLY A 151 -5.40 -0.93 17.78
C GLY A 151 -5.99 -2.28 17.37
N ARG A 152 -6.72 -2.35 16.25
CA ARG A 152 -7.47 -3.54 15.80
C ARG A 152 -6.60 -4.79 15.62
N PHE A 153 -5.36 -4.58 15.18
CA PHE A 153 -4.41 -5.65 14.88
C PHE A 153 -3.28 -5.75 15.91
N LEU A 154 -3.34 -4.98 16.98
CA LEU A 154 -2.35 -5.05 18.05
C LEU A 154 -2.62 -6.23 18.98
N PRO A 155 -1.60 -6.76 19.66
CA PRO A 155 -1.79 -7.68 20.77
C PRO A 155 -2.46 -6.98 21.98
N ASN A 156 -3.19 -7.74 22.79
CA ASN A 156 -3.99 -7.21 23.90
C ASN A 156 -3.17 -6.49 24.99
N ASP A 157 -1.87 -6.76 25.07
CA ASP A 157 -0.93 -6.15 26.01
C ASP A 157 -0.34 -4.81 25.50
N HIS A 158 -0.61 -4.42 24.26
CA HIS A 158 0.00 -3.25 23.63
C HIS A 158 -1.01 -2.10 23.45
N GLN A 159 -0.83 -0.97 24.12
CA GLN A 159 -1.64 0.24 23.84
C GLN A 159 -1.31 0.81 22.44
N PRO A 160 -2.29 1.29 21.65
CA PRO A 160 -3.71 1.47 21.97
C PRO A 160 -4.61 0.30 21.51
N TYR A 161 -4.42 -0.91 22.06
CA TYR A 161 -5.34 -2.04 21.82
C TYR A 161 -6.79 -1.66 22.13
N ASP A 162 -7.71 -2.01 21.24
CA ASP A 162 -9.13 -1.76 21.41
C ASP A 162 -9.89 -3.08 21.61
N THR A 163 -10.39 -3.29 22.82
CA THR A 163 -11.21 -4.47 23.18
C THR A 163 -12.49 -4.59 22.36
N ARG A 164 -12.99 -3.51 21.75
CA ARG A 164 -14.16 -3.54 20.87
C ARG A 164 -13.90 -4.40 19.63
N SER A 165 -12.65 -4.44 19.16
CA SER A 165 -12.20 -5.22 18.02
C SER A 165 -11.97 -6.71 18.31
N ASP A 166 -12.21 -7.19 19.54
CA ASP A 166 -12.02 -8.60 19.91
C ASP A 166 -12.87 -9.54 19.04
N ARG A 167 -14.08 -9.08 18.66
CA ARG A 167 -15.06 -9.81 17.86
C ARG A 167 -14.82 -9.71 16.35
N ASP A 168 -13.85 -8.91 15.93
CA ASP A 168 -13.57 -8.72 14.51
C ASP A 168 -13.09 -10.00 13.86
N ALA A 169 -13.56 -10.24 12.64
CA ALA A 169 -13.10 -11.31 11.77
C ALA A 169 -11.71 -11.00 11.18
N ARG A 170 -10.71 -10.78 12.05
CA ARG A 170 -9.33 -10.43 11.70
C ARG A 170 -8.71 -11.42 10.70
N GLY A 171 -9.04 -12.71 10.81
CA GLY A 171 -8.57 -13.74 9.88
C GLY A 171 -9.15 -13.64 8.46
N SER A 172 -10.25 -12.91 8.28
CA SER A 172 -10.84 -12.63 6.95
C SER A 172 -10.21 -11.41 6.28
N PHE A 173 -9.45 -10.60 7.03
CA PHE A 173 -8.68 -9.49 6.47
C PHE A 173 -7.47 -10.03 5.67
N ALA A 174 -7.66 -10.17 4.37
CA ALA A 174 -6.65 -10.68 3.45
C ALA A 174 -6.41 -9.72 2.28
N PRO A 175 -5.66 -8.63 2.51
CA PRO A 175 -5.38 -7.63 1.47
C PRO A 175 -4.59 -8.19 0.28
N PHE A 176 -3.87 -9.28 0.48
CA PHE A 176 -3.03 -9.96 -0.51
C PHE A 176 -3.68 -11.20 -1.12
N SER A 177 -5.01 -11.29 -1.07
CA SER A 177 -5.78 -12.50 -1.44
C SER A 177 -5.44 -13.72 -0.55
N LEU A 178 -6.16 -14.83 -0.74
CA LEU A 178 -5.98 -16.08 0.01
C LEU A 178 -5.89 -17.29 -0.93
N GLY A 179 -5.41 -18.39 -0.37
CA GLY A 179 -5.37 -19.69 -1.05
C GLY A 179 -4.31 -19.76 -2.16
N PRO A 180 -4.47 -20.66 -3.14
CA PRO A 180 -3.47 -20.90 -4.20
C PRO A 180 -3.14 -19.68 -5.07
N ARG A 181 -3.99 -18.65 -5.03
CA ARG A 181 -3.88 -17.40 -5.79
C ARG A 181 -3.49 -16.21 -4.90
N GLY A 182 -3.15 -16.45 -3.64
CA GLY A 182 -2.61 -15.44 -2.74
C GLY A 182 -1.30 -14.87 -3.28
N TYR A 183 -1.03 -13.60 -3.00
CA TYR A 183 0.17 -12.92 -3.47
C TYR A 183 1.42 -13.55 -2.83
N PRO A 184 2.32 -14.14 -3.63
CA PRO A 184 3.45 -14.91 -3.09
C PRO A 184 4.48 -14.02 -2.37
N CYS A 185 4.55 -12.73 -2.73
CA CYS A 185 5.54 -11.82 -2.14
C CYS A 185 4.99 -11.05 -0.92
N THR A 186 3.90 -11.51 -0.29
CA THR A 186 3.25 -10.84 0.85
C THR A 186 4.24 -10.44 1.94
N ASN A 187 5.10 -11.37 2.38
CA ASN A 187 6.08 -11.10 3.42
C ASN A 187 7.14 -10.07 3.00
N SER A 188 7.58 -10.12 1.74
CA SER A 188 8.54 -9.17 1.18
C SER A 188 7.93 -7.76 1.09
N ALA A 189 6.72 -7.66 0.55
CA ALA A 189 5.99 -6.41 0.41
C ALA A 189 5.72 -5.77 1.78
N MET A 190 5.21 -6.53 2.76
CA MET A 190 4.97 -6.02 4.10
C MET A 190 6.23 -5.49 4.78
N ARG A 191 7.38 -6.17 4.60
CA ARG A 191 8.65 -5.71 5.18
C ARG A 191 9.12 -4.40 4.56
N ARG A 192 9.06 -4.30 3.23
CA ARG A 192 9.41 -3.08 2.48
C ARG A 192 8.52 -1.91 2.88
N LEU A 193 7.21 -2.14 2.95
CA LEU A 193 6.26 -1.12 3.39
C LEU A 193 6.62 -0.56 4.76
N ARG A 194 6.90 -1.45 5.72
CA ARG A 194 7.27 -1.02 7.09
C ARG A 194 8.50 -0.13 7.09
N ILE A 195 9.51 -0.45 6.28
CA ILE A 195 10.73 0.36 6.17
C ILE A 195 10.42 1.71 5.54
N VAL A 196 9.70 1.74 4.41
CA VAL A 196 9.29 2.99 3.73
C VAL A 196 8.49 3.88 4.68
N ILE A 197 7.43 3.37 5.29
CA ILE A 197 6.59 4.15 6.22
C ILE A 197 7.41 4.64 7.40
N ALA A 198 8.22 3.76 8.02
CA ALA A 198 9.04 4.13 9.17
C ALA A 198 10.02 5.25 8.83
N GLN A 199 10.75 5.15 7.72
CA GLN A 199 11.70 6.19 7.33
C GLN A 199 11.00 7.49 6.92
N MET A 200 9.83 7.44 6.26
CA MET A 200 9.05 8.62 5.91
C MET A 200 8.53 9.36 7.14
N VAL A 201 7.92 8.65 8.08
CA VAL A 201 7.41 9.22 9.35
C VAL A 201 8.55 9.66 10.27
N TRP A 202 9.69 8.98 10.23
CA TRP A 202 10.88 9.38 10.97
C TRP A 202 11.49 10.67 10.43
N SER A 203 11.53 10.83 9.11
CA SER A 203 12.21 11.95 8.46
C SER A 203 11.36 13.21 8.36
N PHE A 204 10.05 13.07 8.14
CA PHE A 204 9.17 14.18 7.79
C PHE A 204 7.93 14.28 8.68
N ASP A 205 7.57 15.52 9.03
CA ASP A 205 6.22 15.90 9.40
C ASP A 205 5.43 16.22 8.12
N MET A 206 4.47 15.35 7.78
CA MET A 206 3.73 15.41 6.53
C MET A 206 2.31 15.95 6.75
N LYS A 207 1.87 16.87 5.88
CA LYS A 207 0.51 17.42 5.87
C LYS A 207 -0.06 17.38 4.46
N LEU A 208 -1.24 16.77 4.30
CA LEU A 208 -1.95 16.79 3.02
C LEU A 208 -2.50 18.20 2.75
N THR A 209 -2.24 18.76 1.57
CA THR A 209 -2.65 20.13 1.22
C THR A 209 -3.96 20.20 0.46
N ASN A 210 -4.36 19.12 -0.23
CA ASN A 210 -5.59 19.06 -1.02
C ASN A 210 -6.69 18.19 -0.39
N LYS A 211 -6.72 18.08 0.94
CA LYS A 211 -7.67 17.23 1.69
C LYS A 211 -9.13 17.46 1.29
N ASP A 212 -9.55 18.71 1.14
CA ASP A 212 -10.96 19.04 0.87
C ASP A 212 -11.41 18.72 -0.56
N GLN A 213 -10.45 18.42 -1.44
CA GLN A 213 -10.72 18.08 -2.85
C GLN A 213 -10.88 16.57 -3.06
N ILE A 214 -10.42 15.74 -2.11
CA ILE A 214 -10.37 14.29 -2.24
C ILE A 214 -11.52 13.66 -1.46
N ASP A 215 -12.42 12.99 -2.17
CA ASP A 215 -13.37 12.05 -1.59
C ASP A 215 -13.01 10.62 -2.02
N TRP A 216 -12.48 9.83 -1.09
CA TRP A 216 -12.05 8.46 -1.32
C TRP A 216 -13.17 7.47 -1.66
N GLU A 217 -14.44 7.81 -1.47
CA GLU A 217 -15.55 6.94 -1.89
C GLU A 217 -16.06 7.34 -3.27
N ARG A 218 -16.01 8.64 -3.59
CA ARG A 218 -16.46 9.21 -4.86
C ARG A 218 -15.41 9.14 -5.98
N ASP A 219 -14.16 9.48 -5.67
CA ASP A 219 -13.11 9.73 -6.66
C ASP A 219 -12.25 8.49 -6.94
N ALA A 220 -12.26 7.54 -6.02
CA ALA A 220 -11.51 6.29 -6.09
C ALA A 220 -12.28 5.22 -6.91
N TYR A 221 -12.30 5.35 -8.24
CA TYR A 221 -12.98 4.37 -9.09
C TYR A 221 -12.17 3.08 -9.27
N LEU A 222 -12.85 1.94 -9.32
CA LEU A 222 -12.27 0.61 -9.53
C LEU A 222 -12.94 -0.09 -10.71
N TYR A 223 -12.43 0.15 -11.92
CA TYR A 223 -12.86 -0.52 -13.16
C TYR A 223 -11.91 -1.66 -13.55
N GLY A 224 -11.52 -2.49 -12.58
CA GLY A 224 -10.46 -3.50 -12.75
C GLY A 224 -9.06 -3.00 -12.35
N ILE A 225 -8.80 -1.70 -12.54
CA ILE A 225 -7.61 -0.95 -12.11
C ILE A 225 -8.10 0.31 -11.38
N TRP A 226 -7.32 0.80 -10.41
CA TRP A 226 -7.67 1.98 -9.63
C TRP A 226 -7.36 3.25 -10.42
N GLU A 227 -8.32 4.17 -10.53
CA GLU A 227 -8.08 5.51 -11.07
C GLU A 227 -7.57 6.41 -9.94
N HIS A 228 -6.34 6.92 -10.10
CA HIS A 228 -5.59 7.52 -9.00
C HIS A 228 -6.01 8.98 -8.76
N VAL A 229 -6.05 9.36 -7.47
CA VAL A 229 -6.27 10.75 -7.05
C VAL A 229 -4.93 11.40 -6.70
N GLY A 230 -4.68 12.62 -7.17
CA GLY A 230 -3.45 13.36 -6.87
C GLY A 230 -3.32 13.66 -5.37
N LEU A 231 -2.20 13.27 -4.76
CA LEU A 231 -1.95 13.43 -3.32
C LEU A 231 -0.85 14.47 -3.08
N TRP A 232 -1.26 15.71 -2.85
CA TRP A 232 -0.33 16.81 -2.61
C TRP A 232 0.01 16.91 -1.13
N VAL A 233 1.28 16.69 -0.79
CA VAL A 233 1.77 16.65 0.59
C VAL A 233 2.83 17.70 0.77
N LYS A 234 2.67 18.51 1.82
CA LYS A 234 3.72 19.37 2.37
C LYS A 234 4.52 18.55 3.38
N THR A 235 5.81 18.38 3.14
CA THR A 235 6.69 17.68 4.08
C THR A 235 7.61 18.68 4.78
N ILE A 236 7.69 18.62 6.10
CA ILE A 236 8.61 19.43 6.90
C ILE A 236 9.66 18.48 7.46
N LEU A 237 10.93 18.71 7.16
CA LEU A 237 12.01 17.88 7.67
C LEU A 237 12.11 18.00 9.19
N ARG A 238 12.15 16.87 9.89
CA ARG A 238 12.20 16.87 11.36
C ARG A 238 13.55 17.39 11.89
N PRO A 239 13.56 18.12 13.02
CA PRO A 239 14.78 18.65 13.61
C PRO A 239 15.80 17.55 13.90
N GLY A 240 17.07 17.79 13.60
CA GLY A 240 18.19 16.87 13.89
C GLY A 240 18.52 15.85 12.81
N LEU A 241 17.67 15.67 11.79
CA LEU A 241 17.89 14.69 10.72
C LEU A 241 18.45 15.28 9.42
N GLY A 242 18.30 16.60 9.23
CA GLY A 242 18.62 17.24 7.95
C GLY A 242 20.09 17.31 7.55
N LYS A 243 21.03 17.16 8.49
CA LYS A 243 22.47 17.11 8.17
C LYS A 243 22.97 15.72 7.79
N THR A 244 22.26 14.65 8.19
CA THR A 244 22.70 13.27 7.96
C THR A 244 21.99 12.62 6.78
N LEU A 245 20.74 13.03 6.48
CA LEU A 245 19.95 12.48 5.37
C LEU A 245 20.13 13.24 4.04
N LEU A 246 20.55 14.51 4.08
CA LEU A 246 20.70 15.37 2.89
C LEU A 246 22.16 15.66 2.50
N ALA A 247 23.14 15.28 3.32
CA ALA A 247 24.56 15.32 2.95
C ALA A 247 24.86 14.21 1.94
#